data_AF-A0A955DAQ6-F1
#
_entry.id   AF-A0A955DAQ6-F1
#
_cell.length_a   1.000
_cell.length_b   1.000
_cell.length_c   1.000
_cell.angle_alpha   90.00
_cell.angle_beta   90.00
_cell.angle_gamma   90.00
#
_symmetry.space_group_name_H-M   'P 1'
#
loop_
_entity.id
_entity.type
_entity.pdbx_description
1 polymer ?
#
loop_
_entity_poly.entity_id
_entity_poly.type
_entity_poly.pdbx_seq_one_letter_code
_entity_poly.pdbx_strand_id
1 'polypeptide(L)'
;MERCLADTTIARREIAGFKFPLGVYPIEPMTPRPGFIMNFEAADGDNDTGDWEEWPDRYAFEAVVSADRIESLCRLCFQLLPPRVFPILDVIGHDAYREIDPYISRTLLGTDWLLDAVRACRPFFFEDGMCGFGALSDEPFMHLFVDEHKIITVRCEVEMRDRLERVLAAFDLKEIDEPAGADSAAHEHRTVLL
;
A
#
# COMPACT_ATOMS: atom_id res chain seq x y z
N MET A 1 14.01 -10.26 17.92
CA MET A 1 13.56 -10.53 16.55
C MET A 1 14.77 -10.50 15.65
N GLU A 2 15.05 -11.60 14.95
CA GLU A 2 15.96 -11.59 13.81
C GLU A 2 15.41 -10.59 12.78
N ARG A 3 16.31 -9.83 12.14
CA ARG A 3 15.91 -8.83 11.15
C ARG A 3 15.79 -9.51 9.79
N CYS A 4 14.74 -9.21 9.03
CA CYS A 4 14.70 -9.59 7.62
C CYS A 4 15.80 -8.83 6.88
N LEU A 5 16.58 -9.54 6.07
CA LEU A 5 17.65 -8.98 5.25
C LEU A 5 17.30 -9.16 3.78
N ALA A 6 17.55 -8.12 2.98
CA ALA A 6 17.44 -8.21 1.53
C ALA A 6 18.68 -8.91 0.96
N ASP A 7 18.49 -9.70 -0.09
CA ASP A 7 19.58 -10.20 -0.92
C ASP A 7 20.24 -9.04 -1.65
N THR A 8 21.47 -8.75 -1.24
CA THR A 8 22.29 -7.66 -1.79
C THR A 8 22.78 -7.89 -3.21
N THR A 9 22.61 -9.11 -3.75
CA THR A 9 22.98 -9.42 -5.14
C THR A 9 21.92 -8.99 -6.15
N ILE A 10 20.70 -8.67 -5.68
CA ILE A 10 19.59 -8.25 -6.53
C ILE A 10 19.77 -6.79 -6.95
N ALA A 11 19.83 -6.57 -8.27
CA ALA A 11 19.88 -5.23 -8.84
C ALA A 11 18.47 -4.61 -8.94
N ARG A 12 18.37 -3.33 -8.56
CA ARG A 12 17.13 -2.56 -8.69
C ARG A 12 16.92 -2.11 -10.14
N ARG A 13 15.69 -2.27 -10.64
CA ARG A 13 15.28 -1.70 -11.94
C ARG A 13 14.93 -0.22 -11.77
N GLU A 14 15.44 0.59 -12.70
CA GLU A 14 15.19 2.03 -12.75
C GLU A 14 14.82 2.44 -14.17
N ILE A 15 13.79 3.28 -14.33
CA ILE A 15 13.37 3.84 -15.61
C ILE A 15 13.22 5.35 -15.43
N ALA A 16 14.01 6.14 -16.17
CA ALA A 16 13.96 7.60 -16.14
C ALA A 16 14.05 8.23 -14.74
N GLY A 17 14.87 7.66 -13.85
CA GLY A 17 15.01 8.12 -12.46
C GLY A 17 14.00 7.54 -11.48
N PHE A 18 12.96 6.86 -11.96
CA PHE A 18 11.99 6.15 -11.12
C PHE A 18 12.50 4.75 -10.79
N LYS A 19 12.71 4.50 -9.51
CA LYS A 19 13.12 3.22 -8.95
C LYS A 19 11.93 2.36 -8.60
N PHE A 20 11.92 1.13 -9.10
CA PHE A 20 10.94 0.10 -8.74
C PHE A 20 11.40 -0.66 -7.47
N PRO A 21 10.48 -1.28 -6.71
CA PRO A 21 10.83 -2.20 -5.63
C PRO A 21 11.75 -3.32 -6.13
N LEU A 22 12.55 -3.93 -5.25
CA LEU A 22 13.45 -5.01 -5.68
C LEU A 22 12.67 -6.24 -6.18
N GLY A 23 11.52 -6.53 -5.58
CA GLY A 23 10.75 -7.74 -5.78
C GLY A 23 9.63 -7.64 -6.80
N VAL A 24 9.29 -6.44 -7.26
CA VAL A 24 8.28 -6.23 -8.30
C VAL A 24 8.74 -5.18 -9.29
N TYR A 25 8.74 -5.54 -10.58
CA TYR A 25 9.25 -4.68 -11.63
C TYR A 25 8.61 -5.02 -13.00
N PRO A 26 8.40 -4.01 -13.87
CA PRO A 26 7.86 -4.26 -15.21
C PRO A 26 8.87 -5.09 -16.02
N ILE A 27 8.41 -6.00 -16.87
CA ILE A 27 9.23 -6.72 -17.86
C ILE A 27 9.08 -6.15 -19.27
N GLU A 28 7.97 -5.47 -19.53
CA GLU A 28 7.71 -4.76 -20.78
C GLU A 28 8.09 -3.27 -20.71
N PRO A 29 8.26 -2.60 -21.87
CA PRO A 29 8.48 -1.15 -21.90
C PRO A 29 7.28 -0.39 -21.33
N MET A 30 7.53 0.50 -20.40
CA MET A 30 6.52 1.38 -19.80
C MET A 30 7.14 2.70 -19.33
N THR A 31 6.31 3.70 -19.07
CA THR A 31 6.74 5.00 -18.51
C THR A 31 6.12 5.17 -17.14
N PRO A 32 6.90 5.18 -16.05
CA PRO A 32 6.36 5.37 -14.71
C PRO A 32 5.87 6.81 -14.54
N ARG A 33 4.71 6.96 -13.91
CA ARG A 33 4.06 8.25 -13.68
C ARG A 33 3.73 8.37 -12.19
N PRO A 34 4.62 8.95 -11.36
CA PRO A 34 4.30 9.20 -9.97
C PRO A 34 3.18 10.23 -9.85
N GLY A 35 2.25 9.99 -8.95
CA GLY A 35 1.05 10.79 -8.74
C GLY A 35 0.02 9.99 -7.96
N PHE A 36 -1.19 10.51 -7.87
CA PHE A 36 -2.30 9.78 -7.28
C PHE A 36 -3.59 9.98 -8.06
N ILE A 37 -4.53 9.06 -7.92
CA ILE A 37 -5.94 9.28 -8.22
C ILE A 37 -6.71 9.39 -6.91
N MET A 38 -7.83 10.12 -6.93
CA MET A 38 -8.72 10.28 -5.81
C MET A 38 -10.16 10.06 -6.26
N ASN A 39 -10.86 9.12 -5.63
CA ASN A 39 -12.26 8.83 -5.90
C ASN A 39 -13.09 9.04 -4.63
N PHE A 40 -14.28 9.61 -4.78
CA PHE A 40 -15.26 9.66 -3.71
C PHE A 40 -16.14 8.41 -3.77
N GLU A 41 -16.24 7.69 -2.65
CA GLU A 41 -17.07 6.49 -2.49
C GLU A 41 -18.19 6.83 -1.47
N ALA A 42 -19.43 6.92 -1.96
CA ALA A 42 -20.60 7.19 -1.12
C ALA A 42 -20.97 5.96 -0.27
N ALA A 43 -21.49 6.18 0.93
CA ALA A 43 -21.96 5.12 1.81
C ALA A 43 -23.12 4.30 1.20
N ASP A 44 -23.98 4.97 0.44
CA ASP A 44 -25.24 4.41 -0.10
C ASP A 44 -25.07 3.62 -1.42
N GLY A 45 -23.85 3.16 -1.74
CA GLY A 45 -23.50 2.55 -3.02
C GLY A 45 -23.90 1.07 -3.18
N ASP A 46 -25.03 0.84 -3.85
CA ASP A 46 -25.56 -0.43 -4.40
C ASP A 46 -26.31 -1.37 -3.43
N ASN A 47 -27.52 -0.93 -3.06
CA ASN A 47 -28.45 -1.60 -2.14
C ASN A 47 -29.24 -2.80 -2.74
N ASP A 48 -28.77 -3.40 -3.84
CA ASP A 48 -29.45 -4.55 -4.47
C ASP A 48 -28.98 -5.92 -3.92
N THR A 49 -27.97 -5.96 -3.05
CA THR A 49 -27.52 -7.17 -2.34
C THR A 49 -27.31 -6.90 -0.85
N GLY A 50 -28.41 -6.93 -0.09
CA GLY A 50 -28.49 -6.48 1.30
C GLY A 50 -27.77 -7.35 2.35
N ASP A 51 -26.45 -7.46 2.28
CA ASP A 51 -25.61 -8.09 3.33
C ASP A 51 -24.18 -7.47 3.44
N TRP A 52 -23.91 -6.31 2.82
CA TRP A 52 -22.61 -5.65 2.92
C TRP A 52 -22.57 -4.65 4.09
N GLU A 53 -21.45 -4.65 4.81
CA GLU A 53 -21.14 -3.66 5.84
C GLU A 53 -21.12 -2.26 5.21
N GLU A 54 -22.03 -1.38 5.64
CA GLU A 54 -22.12 0.00 5.15
C GLU A 54 -20.94 0.81 5.70
N TRP A 55 -19.97 1.07 4.83
CA TRP A 55 -18.84 1.96 5.14
C TRP A 55 -19.26 3.43 4.99
N PRO A 56 -18.71 4.36 5.79
CA PRO A 56 -19.05 5.77 5.68
C PRO A 56 -18.64 6.36 4.32
N ASP A 57 -19.18 7.56 4.03
CA ASP A 57 -18.71 8.41 2.94
C ASP A 57 -17.19 8.62 3.08
N ARG A 58 -16.47 8.31 2.02
CA ARG A 58 -15.00 8.25 2.08
C ARG A 58 -14.37 8.65 0.77
N TYR A 59 -13.10 9.06 0.87
CA TYR A 59 -12.23 9.21 -0.28
C TYR A 59 -11.26 8.04 -0.35
N ALA A 60 -11.10 7.47 -1.54
CA ALA A 60 -10.09 6.47 -1.86
C ALA A 60 -8.98 7.12 -2.69
N PHE A 61 -7.77 7.09 -2.15
CA PHE A 61 -6.56 7.55 -2.81
C PHE A 61 -5.74 6.35 -3.23
N GLU A 62 -5.22 6.37 -4.46
CA GLU A 62 -4.24 5.40 -4.92
C GLU A 62 -3.01 6.16 -5.41
N ALA A 63 -1.89 5.97 -4.72
CA ALA A 63 -0.67 6.75 -4.90
C ALA A 63 0.47 5.87 -5.42
N VAL A 64 1.06 6.32 -6.52
CA VAL A 64 2.30 5.77 -7.07
C VAL A 64 3.46 6.69 -6.72
N VAL A 65 4.47 6.14 -6.06
CA VAL A 65 5.71 6.85 -5.73
C VAL A 65 6.91 5.92 -5.93
N SER A 66 8.07 6.50 -6.21
CA SER A 66 9.29 5.71 -6.38
C SER A 66 9.68 4.97 -5.08
N ALA A 67 10.24 3.77 -5.23
CA ALA A 67 10.55 2.85 -4.14
C ALA A 67 11.40 3.45 -3.01
N ASP A 68 12.30 4.39 -3.32
CA ASP A 68 13.13 5.07 -2.32
C ASP A 68 12.37 6.07 -1.45
N ARG A 69 11.11 6.39 -1.78
CA ARG A 69 10.23 7.29 -1.03
C ARG A 69 9.06 6.58 -0.35
N ILE A 70 8.71 5.35 -0.75
CA ILE A 70 7.55 4.59 -0.24
C ILE A 70 7.57 4.53 1.29
N GLU A 71 8.68 4.12 1.89
CA GLU A 71 8.77 4.00 3.35
C GLU A 71 8.53 5.33 4.06
N SER A 72 9.09 6.42 3.54
CA SER A 72 8.94 7.74 4.15
C SER A 72 7.49 8.22 4.05
N LEU A 73 6.82 7.96 2.92
CA LEU A 73 5.41 8.28 2.73
C LEU A 73 4.55 7.44 3.68
N CYS A 74 4.78 6.13 3.74
CA CYS A 74 4.07 5.23 4.64
C CYS A 74 4.22 5.67 6.11
N ARG A 75 5.41 6.10 6.54
CA ARG A 75 5.61 6.63 7.90
C ARG A 75 4.74 7.85 8.20
N LEU A 76 4.53 8.75 7.23
CA LEU A 76 3.64 9.90 7.42
C LEU A 76 2.17 9.48 7.38
N CYS A 77 1.79 8.52 6.53
CA CYS A 77 0.45 7.95 6.53
C CYS A 77 0.14 7.19 7.83
N PHE A 78 1.09 6.46 8.41
CA PHE A 78 0.92 5.77 9.69
C PHE A 78 0.68 6.72 10.86
N GLN A 79 1.12 7.99 10.77
CA GLN A 79 0.83 9.01 11.79
C GLN A 79 -0.62 9.55 11.71
N LEU A 80 -1.34 9.22 10.63
CA LEU A 80 -2.76 9.53 10.49
C LEU A 80 -3.63 8.44 11.10
N LEU A 81 -3.10 7.21 11.25
CA LEU A 81 -3.83 6.11 11.85
C LEU A 81 -4.19 6.40 13.32
N PRO A 82 -5.36 5.94 13.78
CA PRO A 82 -5.71 6.02 15.19
C PRO A 82 -4.82 5.08 16.04
N PRO A 83 -4.82 5.22 17.38
CA PRO A 83 -3.91 4.47 18.25
C PRO A 83 -4.04 2.94 18.18
N ARG A 84 -5.19 2.44 17.71
CA ARG A 84 -5.46 1.01 17.57
C ARG A 84 -6.02 0.72 16.19
N VAL A 85 -5.54 -0.35 15.59
CA VAL A 85 -5.87 -0.76 14.22
C VAL A 85 -5.94 -2.27 14.13
N PHE A 86 -6.52 -2.78 13.04
CA PHE A 86 -6.39 -4.15 12.57
C PHE A 86 -5.28 -4.19 11.51
N PRO A 87 -4.07 -4.68 11.84
CA PRO A 87 -3.05 -4.89 10.82
C PRO A 87 -3.51 -5.87 9.76
N ILE A 88 -3.15 -5.57 8.52
CA ILE A 88 -3.41 -6.39 7.34
C ILE A 88 -2.06 -6.84 6.79
N LEU A 89 -2.00 -8.11 6.39
CA LEU A 89 -0.90 -8.71 5.65
C LEU A 89 -1.51 -9.55 4.55
N ASP A 90 -1.13 -9.25 3.31
CA ASP A 90 -1.47 -10.05 2.16
C ASP A 90 -0.19 -10.70 1.63
N VAL A 91 -0.26 -11.98 1.30
CA VAL A 91 0.88 -12.73 0.75
C VAL A 91 0.44 -13.36 -0.55
N ILE A 92 1.23 -13.19 -1.62
CA ILE A 92 0.97 -13.87 -2.89
C ILE A 92 1.06 -15.38 -2.65
N GLY A 93 -0.06 -16.05 -2.89
CA GLY A 93 -0.21 -17.49 -2.79
C GLY A 93 0.34 -18.20 -4.02
N HIS A 94 0.82 -19.42 -3.81
CA HIS A 94 1.18 -20.34 -4.91
C HIS A 94 0.12 -21.45 -5.08
N ASP A 95 -1.09 -21.22 -4.58
CA ASP A 95 -2.17 -22.21 -4.67
C ASP A 95 -2.96 -22.07 -5.98
N ALA A 96 -3.65 -23.16 -6.38
CA ALA A 96 -4.32 -23.23 -7.68
C ALA A 96 -5.64 -22.44 -7.77
N TYR A 97 -6.10 -21.85 -6.68
CA TYR A 97 -7.44 -21.28 -6.54
C TYR A 97 -7.43 -19.82 -6.06
N ARG A 98 -6.35 -19.34 -5.45
CA ARG A 98 -6.19 -17.99 -4.90
C ARG A 98 -4.79 -17.47 -5.18
N GLU A 99 -4.76 -16.27 -5.76
CA GLU A 99 -3.52 -15.54 -6.07
C GLU A 99 -2.96 -14.83 -4.82
N ILE A 100 -3.83 -14.42 -3.89
CA ILE A 100 -3.45 -13.70 -2.67
C ILE A 100 -4.13 -14.35 -1.46
N ASP A 101 -3.35 -14.57 -0.41
CA ASP A 101 -3.79 -14.99 0.91
C ASP A 101 -3.86 -13.78 1.85
N PRO A 102 -5.06 -13.26 2.17
CA PRO A 102 -5.23 -12.12 3.07
C PRO A 102 -5.27 -12.56 4.54
N TYR A 103 -4.53 -11.85 5.38
CA TYR A 103 -4.50 -12.02 6.83
C TYR A 103 -4.80 -10.69 7.51
N ILE A 104 -5.95 -10.59 8.17
CA ILE A 104 -6.29 -9.47 9.03
C ILE A 104 -6.26 -9.91 10.49
N SER A 105 -5.72 -9.06 11.36
CA SER A 105 -5.80 -9.29 12.79
C SER A 105 -7.26 -9.39 13.24
N ARG A 106 -7.58 -10.38 14.06
CA ARG A 106 -8.93 -10.54 14.66
C ARG A 106 -9.17 -9.58 15.84
N THR A 107 -8.13 -8.89 16.28
CA THR A 107 -8.17 -8.00 17.44
C THR A 107 -7.45 -6.70 17.14
N LEU A 108 -7.96 -5.60 17.66
CA LEU A 108 -7.29 -4.31 17.60
C LEU A 108 -5.91 -4.38 18.29
N LEU A 109 -4.86 -4.06 17.55
CA LEU A 109 -3.50 -3.92 18.07
C LEU A 109 -3.14 -2.45 18.15
N GLY A 110 -2.24 -2.10 19.08
CA GLY A 110 -1.68 -0.76 19.11
C GLY A 110 -0.87 -0.50 17.84
N THR A 111 -0.88 0.73 17.33
CA THR A 111 -0.09 1.09 16.14
C THR A 111 1.41 0.96 16.34
N ASP A 112 1.89 0.98 17.59
CA ASP A 112 3.26 0.66 17.97
C ASP A 112 3.68 -0.75 17.53
N TRP A 113 2.78 -1.74 17.62
CA TRP A 113 3.05 -3.10 17.14
C TRP A 113 3.27 -3.16 15.63
N LEU A 114 2.42 -2.46 14.86
CA LEU A 114 2.56 -2.34 13.42
C LEU A 114 3.91 -1.69 13.07
N LEU A 115 4.23 -0.57 13.70
CA LEU A 115 5.47 0.17 13.45
C LEU A 115 6.73 -0.65 13.80
N ASP A 116 6.69 -1.40 14.90
CA ASP A 116 7.79 -2.27 15.29
C ASP A 116 7.97 -3.44 14.32
N ALA A 117 6.88 -4.06 13.84
CA ALA A 117 6.91 -5.11 12.84
C ALA A 117 7.47 -4.58 11.51
N VAL A 118 6.95 -3.45 11.02
CA VAL A 118 7.41 -2.78 9.79
C VAL A 118 8.90 -2.45 9.87
N ARG A 119 9.38 -1.98 11.02
CA ARG A 119 10.80 -1.70 11.24
C ARG A 119 11.65 -2.98 11.25
N ALA A 120 11.17 -4.05 11.88
CA ALA A 120 11.91 -5.32 12.00
C ALA A 120 12.03 -6.06 10.66
N CYS A 121 10.98 -5.99 9.84
CA CYS A 121 10.88 -6.70 8.57
C CYS A 121 10.86 -5.75 7.37
N ARG A 122 11.57 -4.63 7.45
CA ARG A 122 11.56 -3.56 6.44
C ARG A 122 11.74 -4.05 4.99
N PRO A 123 12.71 -4.93 4.66
CA PRO A 123 12.84 -5.44 3.29
C PRO A 123 11.65 -6.24 2.80
N PHE A 124 11.02 -7.01 3.68
CA PHE A 124 9.82 -7.77 3.35
C PHE A 124 8.72 -6.79 2.92
N PHE A 125 8.38 -5.84 3.78
CA PHE A 125 7.27 -4.93 3.52
C PHE A 125 7.48 -3.99 2.33
N PHE A 126 8.65 -3.36 2.20
CA PHE A 126 8.86 -2.30 1.21
C PHE A 126 9.51 -2.75 -0.10
N GLU A 127 10.15 -3.92 -0.12
CA GLU A 127 10.93 -4.36 -1.29
C GLU A 127 10.44 -5.68 -1.88
N ASP A 128 9.98 -6.62 -1.05
CA ASP A 128 9.57 -7.95 -1.51
C ASP A 128 8.29 -7.90 -2.33
N GLY A 129 8.28 -8.55 -3.50
CA GLY A 129 7.14 -8.54 -4.40
C GLY A 129 6.03 -9.50 -3.98
N MET A 130 6.22 -10.29 -2.92
CA MET A 130 5.27 -11.32 -2.52
C MET A 130 4.32 -10.86 -1.41
N CYS A 131 4.40 -9.60 -0.95
CA CYS A 131 3.54 -9.14 0.14
C CYS A 131 2.93 -7.76 -0.07
N GLY A 132 1.67 -7.64 0.33
CA GLY A 132 1.02 -6.38 0.68
C GLY A 132 0.87 -6.25 2.20
N PHE A 133 0.76 -5.05 2.72
CA PHE A 133 0.60 -4.82 4.15
C PHE A 133 -0.07 -3.49 4.45
N GLY A 134 -0.72 -3.41 5.61
CA GLY A 134 -1.45 -2.21 5.95
C GLY A 134 -2.11 -2.27 7.32
N ALA A 135 -3.10 -1.40 7.47
CA ALA A 135 -3.91 -1.30 8.65
C ALA A 135 -5.31 -0.77 8.30
N LEU A 136 -6.30 -1.38 8.94
CA LEU A 136 -7.68 -0.91 8.96
C LEU A 136 -8.01 -0.36 10.35
N SER A 137 -8.80 0.71 10.38
CA SER A 137 -9.51 1.19 11.55
C SER A 137 -10.96 1.44 11.16
N ASP A 138 -11.89 1.07 12.03
CA ASP A 138 -13.31 1.30 11.82
C ASP A 138 -13.75 2.67 12.39
N GLU A 139 -13.10 3.15 13.45
CA GLU A 139 -13.47 4.42 14.11
C GLU A 139 -12.23 5.22 14.59
N PRO A 140 -11.90 6.36 13.95
CA PRO A 140 -12.41 6.79 12.65
C PRO A 140 -12.07 5.78 11.55
N PHE A 141 -12.87 5.74 10.49
CA PHE A 141 -12.63 4.87 9.36
C PHE A 141 -11.35 5.29 8.62
N MET A 142 -10.40 4.37 8.56
CA MET A 142 -9.19 4.53 7.77
C MET A 142 -8.65 3.17 7.32
N HIS A 143 -8.48 2.99 6.02
CA HIS A 143 -7.85 1.82 5.43
C HIS A 143 -6.59 2.26 4.69
N LEU A 144 -5.42 1.99 5.27
CA LEU A 144 -4.12 2.27 4.67
C LEU A 144 -3.46 0.95 4.28
N PHE A 145 -3.18 0.77 3.00
CA PHE A 145 -2.63 -0.47 2.48
C PHE A 145 -1.57 -0.19 1.42
N VAL A 146 -0.50 -0.97 1.44
CA VAL A 146 0.54 -1.02 0.41
C VAL A 146 0.47 -2.39 -0.20
N ASP A 147 0.11 -2.48 -1.47
CA ASP A 147 -0.07 -3.77 -2.15
C ASP A 147 1.28 -4.43 -2.53
N GLU A 148 1.21 -5.58 -3.19
CA GLU A 148 2.36 -6.31 -3.72
C GLU A 148 3.13 -5.56 -4.81
N HIS A 149 2.47 -4.64 -5.53
CA HIS A 149 3.07 -3.72 -6.51
C HIS A 149 3.71 -2.49 -5.85
N LYS A 150 3.53 -2.35 -4.54
CA LYS A 150 3.92 -1.21 -3.71
C LYS A 150 3.21 0.09 -4.07
N ILE A 151 1.99 -0.01 -4.56
CA ILE A 151 1.04 1.10 -4.68
C ILE A 151 0.39 1.32 -3.31
N ILE A 152 0.25 2.60 -2.94
CA ILE A 152 -0.28 2.98 -1.63
C ILE A 152 -1.75 3.36 -1.80
N THR A 153 -2.63 2.57 -1.21
CA THR A 153 -4.06 2.84 -1.16
C THR A 153 -4.44 3.37 0.20
N VAL A 154 -5.12 4.52 0.24
CA VAL A 154 -5.66 5.09 1.48
C VAL A 154 -7.12 5.40 1.29
N ARG A 155 -8.00 4.72 2.03
CA ARG A 155 -9.40 5.13 2.19
C ARG A 155 -9.54 5.84 3.53
N CYS A 156 -10.21 6.98 3.55
CA CYS A 156 -10.41 7.75 4.77
C CYS A 156 -11.71 8.56 4.71
N GLU A 157 -12.25 8.90 5.88
CA GLU A 157 -13.41 9.79 6.02
C GLU A 157 -13.15 11.17 5.39
N VAL A 158 -14.25 11.84 5.03
CA VAL A 158 -14.24 13.15 4.34
C VAL A 158 -13.40 14.19 5.07
N GLU A 159 -13.44 14.20 6.40
CA GLU A 159 -12.71 15.13 7.27
C GLU A 159 -11.19 14.95 7.20
N MET A 160 -10.72 13.77 6.79
CA MET A 160 -9.29 13.45 6.70
C MET A 160 -8.69 13.75 5.33
N ARG A 161 -9.52 13.99 4.30
CA ARG A 161 -9.10 14.21 2.91
C ARG A 161 -8.00 15.26 2.79
N ASP A 162 -8.27 16.49 3.24
CA ASP A 162 -7.33 17.61 3.12
C ASP A 162 -6.00 17.36 3.87
N ARG A 163 -6.01 16.51 4.90
CA ARG A 163 -4.81 16.14 5.66
C ARG A 163 -3.97 15.14 4.87
N LEU A 164 -4.60 14.17 4.22
CA LEU A 164 -3.92 13.20 3.37
C LEU A 164 -3.36 13.85 2.10
N GLU A 165 -4.12 14.73 1.45
CA GLU A 165 -3.64 15.51 0.30
C GLU A 165 -2.38 16.31 0.63
N ARG A 166 -2.31 16.91 1.83
CA ARG A 166 -1.10 17.60 2.31
C ARG A 166 0.09 16.67 2.49
N VAL A 167 -0.13 15.43 2.95
CA VAL A 167 0.92 14.42 3.05
C VAL A 167 1.42 14.06 1.65
N LEU A 168 0.52 13.78 0.70
CA LEU A 168 0.89 13.45 -0.68
C LEU A 168 1.63 14.60 -1.38
N ALA A 169 1.18 15.84 -1.18
CA ALA A 169 1.83 17.04 -1.72
C ALA A 169 3.25 17.24 -1.18
N ALA A 170 3.55 16.84 0.06
CA ALA A 170 4.91 16.87 0.60
C ALA A 170 5.87 15.89 -0.10
N PHE A 171 5.32 14.94 -0.87
CA PHE A 171 6.07 14.04 -1.75
C PHE A 171 6.00 14.48 -3.22
N ASP A 172 5.60 15.71 -3.51
CA ASP A 172 5.43 16.24 -4.87
C ASP A 172 4.44 15.42 -5.72
N LEU A 173 3.58 14.62 -5.07
CA LEU A 173 2.54 13.87 -5.74
C LEU A 173 1.37 14.80 -6.02
N LYS A 174 0.87 14.72 -7.25
CA LYS A 174 -0.30 15.47 -7.71
C LYS A 174 -1.36 14.49 -8.18
N GLU A 175 -2.60 14.94 -8.13
CA GLU A 175 -3.69 14.22 -8.76
C GLU A 175 -3.45 14.20 -10.28
N ILE A 176 -3.46 13.01 -10.86
CA ILE A 176 -3.30 12.77 -12.30
C ILE A 176 -4.25 11.66 -12.72
N ASP A 177 -4.68 11.65 -13.99
CA ASP A 177 -5.69 10.70 -14.46
C ASP A 177 -5.22 9.23 -14.42
N GLU A 178 -3.93 9.02 -14.70
CA GLU A 178 -3.36 7.68 -14.81
C GLU A 178 -1.95 7.63 -14.19
N PRO A 179 -1.84 7.49 -12.86
CA PRO A 179 -0.60 7.09 -12.22
C PRO A 179 -0.12 5.76 -12.81
N ALA A 180 1.20 5.57 -12.88
CA ALA A 180 1.75 4.36 -13.47
C ALA A 180 2.91 3.79 -12.66
N GLY A 181 2.65 2.64 -12.02
CA GLY A 181 3.60 1.86 -11.22
C GLY A 181 4.08 0.61 -11.96
N ALA A 182 4.44 -0.43 -11.20
CA ALA A 182 4.87 -1.70 -11.77
C ALA A 182 3.72 -2.48 -12.43
N ASP A 183 2.52 -2.31 -11.90
CA ASP A 183 1.24 -2.88 -12.34
C ASP A 183 0.77 -2.40 -13.74
N SER A 184 1.27 -1.25 -14.19
CA SER A 184 0.84 -0.60 -15.43
C SER A 184 1.41 -1.23 -16.71
N ALA A 185 2.14 -2.34 -16.58
CA ALA A 185 2.65 -3.16 -17.66
C ALA A 185 2.80 -4.61 -17.17
N ALA A 186 3.06 -5.55 -18.08
CA ALA A 186 3.45 -6.90 -17.66
C ALA A 186 4.68 -6.81 -16.76
N HIS A 187 4.64 -7.49 -15.62
CA HIS A 187 5.65 -7.41 -14.56
C HIS A 187 5.89 -8.80 -13.94
N GLU A 188 6.95 -8.90 -13.14
CA GLU A 188 7.27 -10.11 -12.38
C GLU A 188 7.31 -9.81 -10.89
N HIS A 189 6.84 -10.78 -10.10
CA HIS A 189 7.00 -10.82 -8.65
C HIS A 189 8.11 -11.80 -8.27
N ARG A 190 8.90 -11.44 -7.27
CA ARG A 190 9.90 -12.31 -6.65
C ARG A 190 10.10 -11.97 -5.18
N THR A 191 10.52 -12.97 -4.43
CA THR A 191 11.09 -12.72 -3.11
C THR A 191 12.47 -12.09 -3.22
N VAL A 192 12.82 -11.27 -2.23
CA VAL A 192 14.11 -10.59 -2.14
C VAL A 192 14.82 -10.83 -0.81
N LEU A 193 14.30 -11.76 0.00
CA LEU A 193 14.85 -12.08 1.32
C LEU A 193 15.94 -13.16 1.24
N LEU A 194 16.88 -13.12 2.19
CA LEU A 194 17.95 -14.11 2.39
C LEU A 194 17.52 -15.31 3.24
#